data_AF-M5BND2-F1
#
_entry.id   AF-M5BND2-F1
#
_cell.length_a   1.000
_cell.length_b   1.000
_cell.length_c   1.000
_cell.angle_alpha   90.00
_cell.angle_beta   90.00
_cell.angle_gamma   90.00
#
_symmetry.space_group_name_H-M   'P 1'
#
loop_
_entity.id
_entity.type
_entity.pdbx_description
1 polymer ?
#
loop_
_entity_poly.entity_id
_entity_poly.type
_entity_poly.pdbx_seq_one_letter_code
_entity_poly.pdbx_strand_id
1 'polypeptide(L)'
;MLGETFEDVRLGFIAEKVSHHPPIMACHAHGEGWEFWCTSGAKNKFWGKSLEIIPMGAAHVRIGDQVYSWQKPSSFMRNLIAGNRYLEHVGLMSITSTSGHRCDLDFKEGGFWGSTLNHVGGSILSPDSKVVSKIEGTWHEGLSQHLDTKGSHLKVLWRPNPFPPFADQYYGFTAFTITLNELTPDLVGITPPTDSRLRPDQRAMEEGRIDDADRLKIQLEEGQRARRRAREEAGEEWKPQWFEQDTDGEWKYKGGYWETRKAGKWGSVQLW
;
A
#
# COMPACT_ATOMS: atom_id res chain seq x y z
N MET A 1 -2.43 -14.37 2.79
CA MET A 1 -3.46 -15.42 2.78
C MET A 1 -4.84 -14.78 2.77
N LEU A 2 -5.87 -15.37 2.15
CA LEU A 2 -7.24 -14.81 2.25
C LEU A 2 -7.65 -14.74 3.73
N GLY A 3 -8.08 -13.56 4.19
CA GLY A 3 -8.36 -13.30 5.61
C GLY A 3 -7.16 -12.95 6.48
N GLU A 4 -5.95 -12.90 5.91
CA GLU A 4 -4.77 -12.38 6.62
C GLU A 4 -4.96 -10.90 6.94
N THR A 5 -4.54 -10.50 8.13
CA THR A 5 -4.62 -9.13 8.62
C THR A 5 -3.24 -8.57 8.92
N PHE A 6 -3.13 -7.25 9.06
CA PHE A 6 -1.95 -6.59 9.57
C PHE A 6 -2.34 -5.30 10.29
N GLU A 7 -1.91 -5.14 11.55
CA GLU A 7 -2.07 -3.88 12.29
C GLU A 7 -0.78 -3.06 12.41
N ASP A 8 -0.94 -1.73 12.52
CA ASP A 8 0.09 -0.83 13.06
C ASP A 8 -0.58 0.18 14.00
N VAL A 9 -0.42 -0.05 15.31
CA VAL A 9 -1.02 0.76 16.37
C VAL A 9 -0.55 2.21 16.37
N ARG A 10 0.63 2.50 15.81
CA ARG A 10 1.19 3.87 15.75
C ARG A 10 0.36 4.77 14.84
N LEU A 11 -0.39 4.17 13.91
CA LEU A 11 -1.19 4.84 12.88
C LEU A 11 -2.69 4.52 12.99
N GLY A 12 -3.11 3.80 14.04
CA GLY A 12 -4.45 3.23 14.10
C GLY A 12 -4.78 2.39 12.85
N PHE A 13 -3.77 1.75 12.25
CA PHE A 13 -3.85 1.10 10.95
C PHE A 13 -4.25 -0.37 11.09
N ILE A 14 -5.18 -0.80 10.23
CA ILE A 14 -5.54 -2.20 10.01
C ILE A 14 -5.71 -2.46 8.51
N ALA A 15 -5.20 -3.59 8.04
CA ALA A 15 -5.52 -4.12 6.72
C ALA A 15 -6.00 -5.57 6.82
N GLU A 16 -6.83 -5.96 5.85
CA GLU A 16 -7.28 -7.34 5.66
C GLU A 16 -7.20 -7.71 4.17
N LYS A 17 -6.73 -8.91 3.87
CA LYS A 17 -6.89 -9.47 2.51
C LYS A 17 -8.32 -9.96 2.31
N VAL A 18 -9.15 -9.07 1.77
CA VAL A 18 -10.60 -9.26 1.56
C VAL A 18 -10.94 -10.12 0.35
N SER A 19 -10.06 -10.21 -0.66
CA SER A 19 -10.26 -11.08 -1.83
C SER A 19 -8.97 -11.74 -2.30
N HIS A 20 -9.10 -12.93 -2.90
CA HIS A 20 -7.97 -13.68 -3.47
C HIS A 20 -7.92 -13.63 -4.99
N HIS A 21 -9.08 -13.60 -5.66
CA HIS A 21 -9.20 -13.56 -7.12
C HIS A 21 -10.28 -12.52 -7.52
N PRO A 22 -9.90 -11.28 -7.87
CA PRO A 22 -8.54 -10.73 -7.84
C PRO A 22 -7.99 -10.57 -6.40
N PRO A 23 -6.66 -10.50 -6.20
CA PRO A 23 -6.08 -10.25 -4.89
C PRO A 23 -6.35 -8.79 -4.49
N ILE A 24 -7.17 -8.60 -3.46
CA ILE A 24 -7.54 -7.28 -2.94
C ILE A 24 -7.27 -7.25 -1.44
N MET A 25 -6.62 -6.17 -1.01
CA MET A 25 -6.47 -5.78 0.39
C MET A 25 -7.32 -4.53 0.62
N ALA A 26 -8.08 -4.53 1.69
CA ALA A 26 -8.73 -3.33 2.21
C ALA A 26 -7.93 -2.84 3.41
N CYS A 27 -7.80 -1.52 3.55
CA CYS A 27 -7.06 -0.90 4.63
C CYS A 27 -7.81 0.29 5.22
N HIS A 28 -7.58 0.54 6.50
CA HIS A 28 -8.07 1.69 7.24
C HIS A 28 -7.01 2.15 8.23
N ALA A 29 -6.90 3.46 8.44
CA ALA A 29 -6.06 4.06 9.45
C ALA A 29 -6.71 5.34 9.97
N HIS A 30 -6.38 5.72 11.20
CA HIS A 30 -6.91 6.92 11.81
C HIS A 30 -5.92 7.55 12.77
N GLY A 31 -6.03 8.86 12.95
CA GLY A 31 -5.26 9.60 13.93
C GLY A 31 -5.94 10.93 14.28
N GLU A 32 -5.20 11.82 14.94
CA GLU A 32 -5.75 13.11 15.34
C GLU A 32 -6.07 13.98 14.12
N GLY A 33 -7.36 14.22 13.89
CA GLY A 33 -7.85 15.09 12.80
C GLY A 33 -7.80 14.48 11.40
N TRP A 34 -7.45 13.20 11.26
CA TRP A 34 -7.41 12.52 9.96
C TRP A 34 -7.88 11.07 10.00
N GLU A 35 -8.39 10.60 8.87
CA GLU A 35 -8.75 9.21 8.64
C GLU A 35 -8.38 8.82 7.21
N PHE A 36 -7.83 7.62 7.03
CA PHE A 36 -7.39 7.08 5.75
C PHE A 36 -8.05 5.73 5.50
N TRP A 37 -8.50 5.50 4.27
CA TRP A 37 -8.96 4.18 3.85
C TRP A 37 -8.54 3.92 2.40
N CYS A 38 -8.29 2.66 2.09
CA CYS A 38 -7.85 2.27 0.76
C CYS A 38 -8.32 0.88 0.37
N THR A 39 -8.55 0.72 -0.93
CA THR A 39 -8.52 -0.59 -1.57
C THR A 39 -7.23 -0.70 -2.36
N SER A 40 -6.47 -1.76 -2.15
CA SER A 40 -5.23 -2.03 -2.88
C SER A 40 -5.28 -3.42 -3.51
N GLY A 41 -5.19 -3.43 -4.83
CA GLY A 41 -4.88 -4.62 -5.63
C GLY A 41 -3.92 -4.26 -6.76
N ALA A 42 -3.53 -5.25 -7.54
CA ALA A 42 -2.75 -5.02 -8.75
C ALA A 42 -3.04 -6.07 -9.82
N LYS A 43 -3.03 -5.63 -11.08
CA LYS A 43 -2.90 -6.50 -12.26
C LYS A 43 -1.49 -6.37 -12.80
N ASN A 44 -0.93 -7.49 -13.25
CA ASN A 44 0.41 -7.53 -13.79
C ASN A 44 0.37 -7.75 -15.31
N LYS A 45 1.16 -6.98 -16.07
CA LYS A 45 1.33 -7.15 -17.52
C LYS A 45 2.79 -7.21 -17.88
N PHE A 46 3.20 -8.29 -18.55
CA PHE A 46 4.58 -8.48 -18.97
C PHE A 46 4.80 -7.94 -20.39
N TRP A 47 5.81 -7.08 -20.55
CA TRP A 47 6.16 -6.40 -21.79
C TRP A 47 7.52 -6.87 -22.35
N GLY A 48 7.89 -8.13 -22.09
CA GLY A 48 9.17 -8.71 -22.51
C GLY A 48 10.34 -8.31 -21.62
N LYS A 49 10.70 -7.02 -21.58
CA LYS A 49 11.81 -6.53 -20.73
C LYS A 49 11.36 -5.89 -19.41
N SER A 50 10.07 -5.58 -19.30
CA SER A 50 9.48 -4.88 -18.15
C SER A 50 8.23 -5.61 -17.66
N LEU A 51 7.95 -5.50 -16.37
CA LEU A 51 6.66 -5.88 -15.77
C LEU A 51 5.94 -4.61 -15.35
N GLU A 52 4.79 -4.37 -15.94
CA GLU A 52 3.86 -3.33 -15.50
C GLU A 52 2.98 -3.86 -14.38
N ILE A 53 2.88 -3.10 -13.30
CA ILE A 53 2.02 -3.31 -12.15
C ILE A 53 0.97 -2.20 -12.21
N ILE A 54 -0.25 -2.59 -12.59
CA ILE A 54 -1.39 -1.70 -12.75
C ILE A 54 -2.18 -1.74 -11.44
N PRO A 55 -2.15 -0.68 -10.62
CA PRO A 55 -2.85 -0.67 -9.35
C PRO A 55 -4.37 -0.73 -9.54
N MET A 56 -5.03 -1.36 -8.58
CA MET A 56 -6.49 -1.43 -8.49
C MET A 56 -6.96 -0.83 -7.17
N GLY A 57 -8.08 -0.13 -7.23
CA GLY A 57 -8.68 0.55 -6.08
C GLY A 57 -8.20 1.99 -5.91
N ALA A 58 -8.97 2.74 -5.14
CA ALA A 58 -8.67 4.11 -4.76
C ALA A 58 -8.18 4.19 -3.32
N ALA A 59 -7.44 5.24 -3.04
CA ALA A 59 -7.09 5.68 -1.70
C ALA A 59 -7.81 6.97 -1.39
N HIS A 60 -8.14 7.15 -0.12
CA HIS A 60 -8.85 8.31 0.37
C HIS A 60 -8.27 8.76 1.70
N VAL A 61 -8.23 10.07 1.91
CA VAL A 61 -7.93 10.65 3.21
C VAL A 61 -8.95 11.73 3.53
N ARG A 62 -9.48 11.72 4.74
CA ARG A 62 -10.27 12.80 5.31
C ARG A 62 -9.40 13.61 6.24
N ILE A 63 -9.42 14.94 6.08
CA ILE A 63 -8.77 15.90 6.97
C ILE A 63 -9.78 17.00 7.25
N GLY A 64 -10.19 17.14 8.51
CA GLY A 64 -11.32 18.02 8.86
C GLY A 64 -12.61 17.60 8.16
N ASP A 65 -13.24 18.54 7.44
CA ASP A 65 -14.46 18.33 6.66
C ASP A 65 -14.20 17.94 5.20
N GLN A 66 -12.93 17.86 4.78
CA GLN A 66 -12.56 17.57 3.40
C GLN A 66 -12.13 16.11 3.22
N VAL A 67 -12.65 15.48 2.17
CA VAL A 67 -12.19 14.17 1.69
C VAL A 67 -11.40 14.36 0.40
N TYR A 68 -10.23 13.74 0.34
CA TYR A 68 -9.36 13.67 -0.83
C TYR A 68 -9.31 12.25 -1.34
N SER A 69 -9.39 12.06 -2.66
CA SER A 69 -9.45 10.74 -3.30
C SER A 69 -8.51 10.67 -4.50
N TRP A 70 -7.81 9.54 -4.68
CA TRP A 70 -6.92 9.32 -5.82
C TRP A 70 -6.73 7.84 -6.14
N GLN A 71 -6.30 7.56 -7.37
CA GLN A 71 -5.79 6.26 -7.78
C GLN A 71 -4.30 6.36 -8.07
N LYS A 72 -3.53 5.34 -7.71
CA LYS A 72 -2.07 5.33 -7.92
C LYS A 72 -1.76 5.21 -9.43
N PRO A 73 -0.64 5.79 -9.92
CA PRO A 73 -0.18 5.56 -11.29
C PRO A 73 0.35 4.12 -11.46
N SER A 74 0.49 3.67 -12.72
CA SER A 74 1.15 2.40 -13.02
C SER A 74 2.61 2.42 -12.53
N SER A 75 3.10 1.25 -12.14
CA SER A 75 4.52 1.06 -11.81
C SER A 75 5.16 0.06 -12.75
N PHE A 76 6.41 0.25 -13.12
CA PHE A 76 7.16 -0.62 -14.00
C PHE A 76 8.40 -1.12 -13.27
N MET A 77 8.53 -2.44 -13.18
CA MET A 77 9.82 -3.07 -12.90
C MET A 77 10.56 -3.25 -14.22
N ARG A 78 11.56 -2.40 -14.46
CA ARG A 78 12.33 -2.37 -15.70
C ARG A 78 13.52 -3.33 -15.63
N ASN A 79 14.10 -3.66 -16.79
CA ASN A 79 15.32 -4.47 -16.92
C ASN A 79 15.23 -5.87 -16.27
N LEU A 80 14.11 -6.58 -16.46
CA LEU A 80 13.92 -7.91 -15.87
C LEU A 80 14.87 -8.99 -16.43
N ILE A 81 15.31 -8.83 -17.68
CA ILE A 81 16.16 -9.80 -18.38
C ILE A 81 17.66 -9.52 -18.14
N ALA A 82 18.08 -8.26 -18.29
CA ALA A 82 19.49 -7.87 -18.20
C ALA A 82 19.64 -6.41 -17.75
N GLY A 83 20.75 -6.11 -17.08
CA GLY A 83 21.03 -4.80 -16.49
C GLY A 83 20.50 -4.66 -15.06
N ASN A 84 20.74 -3.49 -14.46
CA ASN A 84 20.24 -3.19 -13.12
C ASN A 84 18.72 -2.98 -13.19
N ARG A 85 17.99 -3.75 -12.38
CA ARG A 85 16.55 -3.59 -12.20
C ARG A 85 16.27 -2.29 -11.47
N TYR A 86 15.23 -1.59 -11.90
CA TYR A 86 14.76 -0.39 -11.21
C TYR A 86 13.24 -0.29 -11.30
N LEU A 87 12.67 0.39 -10.32
CA LEU A 87 11.26 0.71 -10.26
C LEU A 87 11.04 2.10 -10.85
N GLU A 88 9.99 2.24 -11.62
CA GLU A 88 9.55 3.51 -12.19
C GLU A 88 8.04 3.64 -12.03
N HIS A 89 7.54 4.84 -11.73
CA HIS A 89 6.11 5.15 -11.77
C HIS A 89 5.81 5.98 -13.01
N VAL A 90 4.74 5.64 -13.73
CA VAL A 90 4.40 6.31 -14.99
C VAL A 90 2.90 6.59 -15.05
N GLY A 91 2.56 7.82 -15.45
CA GLY A 91 1.21 8.24 -15.78
C GLY A 91 0.67 9.35 -14.89
N LEU A 92 -0.53 9.80 -15.25
CA LEU A 92 -1.23 10.87 -14.55
C LEU A 92 -1.92 10.33 -13.29
N MET A 93 -1.62 10.94 -12.15
CA MET A 93 -2.35 10.76 -10.90
C MET A 93 -3.16 12.03 -10.61
N SER A 94 -4.48 11.90 -10.55
CA SER A 94 -5.38 12.99 -10.16
C SER A 94 -5.88 12.79 -8.73
N ILE A 95 -5.60 13.76 -7.87
CA ILE A 95 -6.13 13.85 -6.50
C ILE A 95 -7.29 14.84 -6.53
N THR A 96 -8.50 14.40 -6.20
CA THR A 96 -9.69 15.26 -6.12
C THR A 96 -10.05 15.52 -4.66
N SER A 97 -10.72 16.65 -4.39
CA SER A 97 -11.21 17.02 -3.06
C SER A 97 -12.70 17.35 -3.10
N THR A 98 -13.42 17.09 -2.01
CA THR A 98 -14.81 17.53 -1.81
C THR A 98 -15.00 19.05 -1.89
N SER A 99 -13.95 19.83 -1.70
CA SER A 99 -13.95 21.28 -1.90
C SER A 99 -14.04 21.71 -3.38
N GLY A 100 -13.93 20.76 -4.30
CA GLY A 100 -13.84 21.01 -5.75
C GLY A 100 -12.42 21.29 -6.25
N HIS A 101 -11.42 21.43 -5.38
CA HIS A 101 -10.03 21.51 -5.81
C HIS A 101 -9.54 20.15 -6.35
N ARG A 102 -8.57 20.20 -7.26
CA ARG A 102 -7.94 19.03 -7.86
C ARG A 102 -6.44 19.23 -7.99
N CYS A 103 -5.64 18.20 -7.79
CA CYS A 103 -4.22 18.21 -8.10
C CYS A 103 -3.91 17.12 -9.13
N ASP A 104 -3.32 17.51 -10.24
CA ASP A 104 -2.90 16.61 -11.31
C ASP A 104 -1.38 16.51 -11.30
N LEU A 105 -0.86 15.33 -10.99
CA LEU A 105 0.57 15.00 -10.94
C LEU A 105 0.91 14.02 -12.06
N ASP A 106 1.79 14.42 -12.96
CA ASP A 106 2.31 13.58 -14.04
C ASP A 106 3.62 12.93 -13.58
N PHE A 107 3.58 11.60 -13.43
CA PHE A 107 4.77 10.77 -13.21
C PHE A 107 5.39 10.48 -14.58
N LYS A 108 6.47 11.20 -14.89
CA LYS A 108 7.08 11.19 -16.21
C LYS A 108 7.82 9.88 -16.44
N GLU A 109 7.58 9.28 -17.60
CA GLU A 109 8.42 8.19 -18.08
C GLU A 109 9.84 8.71 -18.35
N GLY A 110 10.84 7.96 -17.91
CA GLY A 110 12.24 8.23 -18.14
C GLY A 110 12.57 8.17 -19.62
N GLY A 111 13.10 9.28 -20.16
CA GLY A 111 13.62 9.31 -21.52
C GLY A 111 14.90 8.47 -21.69
N PHE A 112 15.26 8.14 -22.93
CA PHE A 112 16.44 7.35 -23.29
C PHE A 112 17.78 7.84 -22.68
N TRP A 113 17.85 9.11 -22.29
CA TRP A 113 19.04 9.75 -21.71
C TRP A 113 18.90 10.09 -20.22
N GLY A 114 17.87 9.58 -19.54
CA GLY A 114 17.69 9.70 -18.08
C GLY A 114 17.26 11.08 -17.55
N SER A 115 17.11 12.09 -18.41
CA SER A 115 16.81 13.48 -18.01
C SER A 115 15.45 13.69 -17.32
N THR A 116 14.56 12.71 -17.38
CA THR A 116 13.23 12.74 -16.73
C THR A 116 13.03 11.59 -15.74
N LEU A 117 14.06 10.81 -15.43
CA LEU A 117 13.92 9.65 -14.57
C LEU A 117 13.34 10.09 -13.21
N ASN A 118 12.27 9.42 -12.80
CA ASN A 118 11.57 9.66 -11.53
C ASN A 118 10.97 11.05 -11.34
N HIS A 119 10.96 11.91 -12.37
CA HIS A 119 10.39 13.24 -12.27
C HIS A 119 8.87 13.17 -12.11
N VAL A 120 8.38 13.98 -11.18
CA VAL A 120 6.95 14.22 -10.97
C VAL A 120 6.71 15.72 -11.06
N GLY A 121 5.71 16.11 -11.83
CA GLY A 121 5.35 17.52 -11.95
C GLY A 121 3.87 17.69 -12.26
N GLY A 122 3.30 18.80 -11.81
CA GLY A 122 1.86 18.94 -11.88
C GLY A 122 1.32 20.28 -11.41
N SER A 123 0.00 20.39 -11.42
CA SER A 123 -0.71 21.62 -11.05
C SER A 123 -1.82 21.34 -10.04
N ILE A 124 -1.99 22.28 -9.12
CA ILE A 124 -3.18 22.39 -8.27
C ILE A 124 -4.16 23.30 -8.99
N LEU A 125 -5.40 22.84 -9.14
CA LEU A 125 -6.49 23.47 -9.83
C LEU A 125 -7.58 23.84 -8.83
N SER A 126 -8.13 25.04 -8.97
CA SER A 126 -9.34 25.49 -8.29
C SER A 126 -10.59 24.81 -8.88
N PRO A 127 -11.77 24.96 -8.23
CA PRO A 127 -13.03 24.39 -8.75
C PRO A 127 -13.40 24.87 -10.17
N ASP A 128 -12.95 26.05 -10.58
CA ASP A 128 -13.12 26.60 -11.92
C ASP A 128 -11.99 26.22 -12.89
N SER A 129 -11.20 25.18 -12.56
CA SER A 129 -10.10 24.65 -13.37
C SER A 129 -8.95 25.64 -13.65
N LYS A 130 -8.81 26.69 -12.84
CA LYS A 130 -7.66 27.59 -12.92
C LYS A 130 -6.49 27.05 -12.14
N VAL A 131 -5.28 27.24 -12.66
CA VAL A 131 -4.05 26.85 -11.96
C VAL A 131 -3.83 27.77 -10.76
N VAL A 132 -3.91 27.18 -9.56
CA VAL A 132 -3.63 27.83 -8.28
C VAL A 132 -2.14 27.77 -7.97
N SER A 133 -1.50 26.64 -8.24
CA SER A 133 -0.09 26.40 -7.93
C SER A 133 0.47 25.27 -8.77
N LYS A 134 1.80 25.16 -8.83
CA LYS A 134 2.50 24.01 -9.43
C LYS A 134 3.31 23.24 -8.39
N ILE A 135 3.48 21.95 -8.62
CA ILE A 135 4.32 21.05 -7.83
C ILE A 135 5.33 20.42 -8.78
N GLU A 136 6.58 20.30 -8.34
CA GLU A 136 7.64 19.61 -9.08
C GLU A 136 8.62 18.90 -8.15
N GLY A 137 9.35 17.93 -8.70
CA GLY A 137 10.45 17.25 -8.03
C GLY A 137 10.68 15.85 -8.59
N THR A 138 11.17 14.96 -7.74
CA THR A 138 11.30 13.53 -8.03
C THR A 138 10.65 12.74 -6.90
N TRP A 139 9.95 11.65 -7.25
CA TRP A 139 9.19 10.88 -6.24
C TRP A 139 10.07 10.25 -5.15
N HIS A 140 11.38 10.16 -5.38
CA HIS A 140 12.34 9.50 -4.50
C HIS A 140 13.25 10.47 -3.72
N GLU A 141 13.38 11.76 -4.11
CA GLU A 141 14.26 12.72 -3.42
C GLU A 141 13.51 13.90 -2.81
N GLY A 142 12.35 14.26 -3.34
CA GLY A 142 11.54 15.33 -2.76
C GLY A 142 10.58 15.98 -3.73
N LEU A 143 9.57 16.64 -3.16
CA LEU A 143 8.57 17.44 -3.87
C LEU A 143 8.57 18.86 -3.34
N SER A 144 8.41 19.82 -4.24
CA SER A 144 8.35 21.25 -3.93
C SER A 144 7.19 21.94 -4.63
N GLN A 145 6.64 22.96 -3.99
CA GLN A 145 5.59 23.82 -4.51
C GLN A 145 6.18 25.13 -5.03
N HIS A 146 5.69 25.61 -6.16
CA HIS A 146 6.00 26.95 -6.66
C HIS A 146 5.25 28.00 -5.85
N LEU A 147 5.97 28.97 -5.29
CA LEU A 147 5.39 30.11 -4.57
C LEU A 147 5.10 31.32 -5.47
N ASP A 148 5.65 31.31 -6.68
CA ASP A 148 5.43 32.34 -7.69
C ASP A 148 5.17 31.72 -9.07
N THR A 149 4.64 32.51 -10.00
CA THR A 149 4.32 32.06 -11.35
C THR A 149 5.55 31.81 -12.22
N LYS A 150 6.72 32.34 -11.85
CA LYS A 150 7.98 32.20 -12.57
C LYS A 150 8.76 30.94 -12.17
N GLY A 151 8.39 30.30 -11.06
CA GLY A 151 9.11 29.18 -10.45
C GLY A 151 10.44 29.58 -9.80
N SER A 152 10.65 30.85 -9.49
CA SER A 152 11.91 31.30 -8.87
C SER A 152 12.00 31.01 -7.38
N HIS A 153 10.86 30.88 -6.70
CA HIS A 153 10.80 30.52 -5.28
C HIS A 153 10.03 29.23 -5.08
N LEU A 154 10.68 28.27 -4.42
CA LEU A 154 10.14 26.95 -4.14
C LEU A 154 9.99 26.75 -2.63
N LYS A 155 8.87 26.16 -2.23
CA LYS A 155 8.66 25.64 -0.88
C LYS A 155 8.75 24.13 -0.91
N VAL A 156 9.70 23.56 -0.18
CA VAL A 156 9.81 22.10 -0.02
C VAL A 156 8.56 21.59 0.72
N LEU A 157 7.84 20.66 0.10
CA LEU A 157 6.67 20.00 0.69
C LEU A 157 7.06 18.70 1.40
N TRP A 158 7.97 17.94 0.80
CA TRP A 158 8.36 16.63 1.29
C TRP A 158 9.78 16.27 0.85
N ARG A 159 10.48 15.52 1.70
CA ARG A 159 11.73 14.82 1.41
C ARG A 159 11.68 13.43 2.04
N PRO A 160 12.35 12.42 1.46
CA PRO A 160 12.44 11.11 2.07
C PRO A 160 13.23 11.19 3.38
N ASN A 161 12.91 10.30 4.31
CA ASN A 161 13.82 10.01 5.41
C ASN A 161 15.07 9.32 4.88
N PRO A 162 16.25 9.56 5.46
CA PRO A 162 17.46 8.85 5.07
C PRO A 162 17.30 7.34 5.28
N PHE A 163 17.89 6.56 4.37
CA PHE A 163 17.98 5.12 4.58
C PHE A 163 18.85 4.79 5.79
N PRO A 164 18.52 3.72 6.54
CA PRO A 164 19.39 3.25 7.60
C PRO A 164 20.72 2.72 7.01
N PRO A 165 21.80 2.66 7.81
CA PRO A 165 23.02 1.99 7.40
C PRO A 165 22.75 0.57 6.90
N PHE A 166 23.50 0.14 5.87
CA PHE A 166 23.42 -1.20 5.29
C PHE A 166 22.06 -1.57 4.67
N ALA A 167 21.22 -0.59 4.32
CA ALA A 167 19.92 -0.87 3.69
C ALA A 167 20.04 -1.77 2.45
N ASP A 168 21.12 -1.66 1.67
CA ASP A 168 21.44 -2.51 0.52
C ASP A 168 21.60 -4.00 0.87
N GLN A 169 22.05 -4.31 2.09
CA GLN A 169 22.14 -5.68 2.60
C GLN A 169 20.80 -6.21 3.14
N TYR A 170 19.86 -5.32 3.43
CA TYR A 170 18.53 -5.63 3.97
C TYR A 170 17.42 -5.17 3.01
N TYR A 171 17.50 -5.66 1.77
CA TYR A 171 16.47 -5.52 0.73
C TYR A 171 16.13 -4.07 0.31
N GLY A 172 16.99 -3.10 0.63
CA GLY A 172 16.72 -1.68 0.40
C GLY A 172 15.63 -1.13 1.32
N PHE A 173 15.43 -1.70 2.51
CA PHE A 173 14.37 -1.29 3.41
C PHE A 173 14.63 0.07 4.07
N THR A 174 13.56 0.85 4.19
CA THR A 174 13.55 2.06 5.03
C THR A 174 13.54 1.67 6.51
N ALA A 175 13.93 2.59 7.39
CA ALA A 175 13.82 2.37 8.84
C ALA A 175 12.39 2.03 9.26
N PHE A 176 11.38 2.66 8.63
CA PHE A 176 9.98 2.33 8.88
C PHE A 176 9.66 0.88 8.48
N THR A 177 10.08 0.45 7.28
CA THR A 177 9.84 -0.91 6.77
C THR A 177 10.42 -1.98 7.68
N ILE A 178 11.63 -1.77 8.23
CA ILE A 178 12.28 -2.71 9.15
C ILE A 178 11.41 -2.97 10.39
N THR A 179 10.70 -1.95 10.88
CA THR A 179 9.83 -2.09 12.07
C THR A 179 8.50 -2.78 11.80
N LEU A 180 8.08 -2.94 10.53
CA LEU A 180 6.72 -3.41 10.23
C LEU A 180 6.48 -4.83 10.72
N ASN A 181 7.46 -5.72 10.52
CA ASN A 181 7.32 -7.13 10.88
C ASN A 181 7.93 -7.47 12.26
N GLU A 182 8.33 -6.47 13.03
CA GLU A 182 8.82 -6.68 14.40
C GLU A 182 7.66 -7.10 15.31
N LEU A 183 7.85 -8.19 16.05
CA LEU A 183 6.91 -8.63 17.09
C LEU A 183 7.47 -8.25 18.46
N THR A 184 7.19 -7.01 18.87
CA THR A 184 7.65 -6.48 20.15
C THR A 184 6.93 -7.17 21.31
N PRO A 185 7.51 -7.18 22.54
CA PRO A 185 6.90 -7.84 23.69
C PRO A 185 5.46 -7.38 24.02
N ASP A 186 5.13 -6.13 23.70
CA ASP A 186 3.79 -5.56 23.87
C ASP A 186 2.79 -5.96 22.78
N LEU A 187 3.23 -6.60 21.69
CA LEU A 187 2.37 -7.18 20.66
C LEU A 187 2.12 -8.67 20.87
N VAL A 188 3.06 -9.38 21.52
CA VAL A 188 2.95 -10.83 21.76
C VAL A 188 1.70 -11.16 22.57
N GLY A 189 0.85 -12.02 22.02
CA GLY A 189 -0.42 -12.42 22.64
C GLY A 189 -1.53 -11.37 22.56
N ILE A 190 -1.24 -10.17 22.05
CA ILE A 190 -2.24 -9.13 21.79
C ILE A 190 -2.70 -9.17 20.33
N THR A 191 -1.79 -9.33 19.37
CA THR A 191 -2.13 -9.38 17.93
C THR A 191 -3.05 -10.57 17.59
N PRO A 192 -3.95 -10.44 16.60
CA PRO A 192 -4.80 -11.54 16.18
C PRO A 192 -3.98 -12.70 15.59
N PRO A 193 -4.49 -13.94 15.63
CA PRO A 193 -3.83 -15.10 15.02
C PRO A 193 -3.75 -15.02 13.49
N THR A 194 -4.32 -13.98 12.88
CA THR A 194 -4.27 -13.71 11.43
C THR A 194 -3.26 -12.62 11.06
N ASP A 195 -2.54 -12.02 12.02
CA ASP A 195 -1.57 -10.95 11.75
C ASP A 195 -0.35 -11.47 10.98
N SER A 196 0.08 -10.73 9.95
CA SER A 196 1.23 -11.11 9.11
C SER A 196 2.53 -11.34 9.90
N ARG A 197 2.73 -10.71 11.08
CA ARG A 197 3.92 -10.94 11.92
C ARG A 197 4.06 -12.36 12.41
N LEU A 198 2.95 -13.09 12.49
CA LEU A 198 2.86 -14.47 12.93
C LEU A 198 2.98 -15.46 11.76
N ARG A 199 3.12 -14.97 10.53
CA ARG A 199 3.19 -15.82 9.34
C ARG A 199 4.56 -16.53 9.28
N PRO A 200 4.59 -17.88 9.34
CA PRO A 200 5.82 -18.61 9.67
C PRO A 200 6.85 -18.63 8.54
N ASP A 201 6.43 -18.62 7.27
CA ASP A 201 7.33 -18.55 6.11
C ASP A 201 8.08 -17.22 6.05
N GLN A 202 7.38 -16.10 6.31
CA GLN A 202 7.99 -14.77 6.38
C GLN A 202 8.98 -14.65 7.53
N ARG A 203 8.63 -15.16 8.73
CA ARG A 203 9.55 -15.18 9.88
C ARG A 203 10.81 -16.00 9.60
N ALA A 204 10.66 -17.19 9.00
CA ALA A 204 11.80 -18.02 8.62
C ALA A 204 12.73 -17.32 7.62
N MET A 205 12.17 -16.60 6.64
CA MET A 205 12.94 -15.82 5.67
C MET A 205 13.73 -14.70 6.34
N GLU A 206 13.10 -13.93 7.25
CA GLU A 206 13.76 -12.85 8.00
C GLU A 206 14.90 -13.35 8.89
N GLU A 207 14.77 -14.56 9.43
CA GLU A 207 15.79 -15.20 10.28
C GLU A 207 16.86 -15.94 9.45
N GLY A 208 16.85 -15.79 8.12
CA GLY A 208 17.83 -16.41 7.21
C GLY A 208 17.66 -17.92 7.02
N ARG A 209 16.57 -18.52 7.49
CA ARG A 209 16.24 -19.94 7.30
C ARG A 209 15.51 -20.15 5.97
N ILE A 210 16.25 -20.02 4.87
CA ILE A 210 15.69 -20.00 3.51
C ILE A 210 14.94 -21.30 3.15
N ASP A 211 15.53 -22.47 3.43
CA ASP A 211 14.91 -23.76 3.11
C ASP A 211 13.60 -23.98 3.88
N ASP A 212 13.55 -23.54 5.15
CA ASP A 212 12.33 -23.59 5.95
C ASP A 212 11.27 -22.63 5.42
N ALA A 213 11.66 -21.43 5.01
CA ALA A 213 10.75 -20.44 4.43
C ALA A 213 10.06 -20.99 3.17
N ASP A 214 10.81 -21.61 2.27
CA ASP A 214 10.27 -22.23 1.05
C ASP A 214 9.32 -23.38 1.36
N ARG A 215 9.70 -24.28 2.28
CA ARG A 215 8.83 -25.39 2.71
C ARG A 215 7.54 -24.89 3.36
N LEU A 216 7.63 -23.95 4.28
CA LEU A 216 6.47 -23.36 4.98
C LEU A 216 5.56 -22.63 4.01
N LYS A 217 6.12 -21.88 3.04
CA LYS A 217 5.35 -21.20 2.00
C LYS A 217 4.50 -22.18 1.20
N ILE A 218 5.08 -23.30 0.77
CA ILE A 218 4.34 -24.35 0.04
C ILE A 218 3.18 -24.88 0.90
N GLN A 219 3.45 -25.22 2.17
CA GLN A 219 2.43 -25.72 3.10
C GLN A 219 1.27 -24.72 3.30
N LEU A 220 1.58 -23.43 3.45
CA LEU A 220 0.56 -22.38 3.57
C LEU A 220 -0.27 -22.26 2.29
N GLU A 221 0.36 -22.23 1.12
CA GLU A 221 -0.36 -22.13 -0.15
C GLU A 221 -1.28 -23.33 -0.40
N GLU A 222 -0.82 -24.55 -0.11
CA GLU A 222 -1.62 -25.77 -0.20
C GLU A 222 -2.79 -25.75 0.79
N GLY A 223 -2.55 -25.33 2.03
CA GLY A 223 -3.59 -25.13 3.03
C GLY A 223 -4.65 -24.12 2.59
N GLN A 224 -4.25 -23.02 1.94
CA GLN A 224 -5.19 -22.05 1.36
C GLN A 224 -6.04 -22.69 0.26
N ARG A 225 -5.43 -23.47 -0.63
CA ARG A 225 -6.11 -24.14 -1.74
C ARG A 225 -7.13 -25.16 -1.20
N ALA A 226 -6.77 -25.91 -0.16
CA ALA A 226 -7.67 -26.86 0.50
C ALA A 226 -8.88 -26.14 1.13
N ARG A 227 -8.65 -25.07 1.91
CA ARG A 227 -9.74 -24.27 2.50
C ARG A 227 -10.64 -23.62 1.45
N ARG A 228 -10.07 -23.20 0.32
CA ARG A 228 -10.84 -22.68 -0.81
C ARG A 228 -11.75 -23.75 -1.41
N ARG A 229 -11.23 -24.94 -1.72
CA ARG A 229 -12.03 -26.06 -2.25
C ARG A 229 -13.17 -26.45 -1.30
N ALA A 230 -12.88 -26.58 -0.01
CA ALA A 230 -13.90 -26.93 0.99
C ALA A 230 -15.04 -25.90 1.04
N ARG A 231 -14.73 -24.59 0.96
CA ARG A 231 -15.76 -23.55 0.90
C ARG A 231 -16.58 -23.60 -0.41
N GLU A 232 -15.91 -23.80 -1.54
CA GLU A 232 -16.59 -23.93 -2.84
C GLU A 232 -17.53 -25.15 -2.86
N GLU A 233 -17.10 -26.29 -2.33
CA GLU A 233 -17.91 -27.51 -2.17
C GLU A 233 -19.10 -27.31 -1.22
N ALA A 234 -18.94 -26.49 -0.18
CA ALA A 234 -20.02 -26.13 0.75
C ALA A 234 -20.95 -25.02 0.21
N GLY A 235 -20.64 -24.41 -0.94
CA GLY A 235 -21.38 -23.25 -1.46
C GLY A 235 -21.23 -22.00 -0.59
N GLU A 236 -20.16 -21.90 0.19
CA GLU A 236 -19.91 -20.81 1.12
C GLU A 236 -19.05 -19.71 0.47
N GLU A 237 -19.50 -18.47 0.56
CA GLU A 237 -18.70 -17.31 0.18
C GLU A 237 -17.83 -16.83 1.34
N TRP A 238 -16.60 -16.41 1.03
CA TRP A 238 -15.73 -15.78 2.02
C TRP A 238 -16.27 -14.40 2.42
N LYS A 239 -16.49 -14.20 3.71
CA LYS A 239 -16.88 -12.91 4.29
C LYS A 239 -15.72 -12.34 5.10
N PRO A 240 -15.13 -11.21 4.69
CA PRO A 240 -14.10 -10.55 5.47
C PRO A 240 -14.58 -10.16 6.87
N GLN A 241 -13.66 -10.21 7.83
CA GLN A 241 -13.97 -10.00 9.23
C GLN A 241 -14.18 -8.52 9.57
N TRP A 242 -13.35 -7.64 9.01
CA TRP A 242 -13.21 -6.26 9.48
C TRP A 242 -13.64 -5.22 8.44
N PHE A 243 -13.90 -5.67 7.21
CA PHE A 243 -14.29 -4.82 6.11
C PHE A 243 -15.57 -5.33 5.43
N GLU A 244 -16.29 -4.41 4.81
CA GLU A 244 -17.45 -4.69 3.96
C GLU A 244 -17.47 -3.76 2.75
N GLN A 245 -18.22 -4.12 1.70
CA GLN A 245 -18.39 -3.25 0.54
C GLN A 245 -19.62 -2.37 0.71
N ASP A 246 -19.49 -1.09 0.37
CA ASP A 246 -20.64 -0.19 0.25
C ASP A 246 -21.41 -0.40 -1.08
N THR A 247 -22.41 0.43 -1.33
CA THR A 247 -23.25 0.36 -2.54
C THR A 247 -22.48 0.61 -3.84
N ASP A 248 -21.36 1.32 -3.76
CA ASP A 248 -20.48 1.63 -4.89
C ASP A 248 -19.38 0.58 -5.06
N GLY A 249 -19.36 -0.45 -4.20
CA GLY A 249 -18.41 -1.54 -4.21
C GLY A 249 -17.05 -1.22 -3.56
N GLU A 250 -16.94 -0.07 -2.87
CA GLU A 250 -15.73 0.29 -2.13
C GLU A 250 -15.65 -0.46 -0.80
N TRP A 251 -14.47 -0.98 -0.46
CA TRP A 251 -14.25 -1.60 0.84
C TRP A 251 -14.13 -0.54 1.93
N LYS A 252 -14.97 -0.64 2.96
CA LYS A 252 -14.97 0.21 4.16
C LYS A 252 -14.70 -0.62 5.40
N TYR A 253 -14.00 -0.02 6.35
CA TYR A 253 -13.85 -0.60 7.68
C TYR A 253 -15.17 -0.50 8.42
N LYS A 254 -15.69 -1.64 8.90
CA LYS A 254 -17.00 -1.70 9.57
C LYS A 254 -16.93 -1.63 11.10
N GLY A 255 -15.73 -1.43 11.65
CA GLY A 255 -15.50 -1.46 13.10
C GLY A 255 -15.25 -2.87 13.65
N GLY A 256 -15.08 -2.95 14.97
CA GLY A 256 -14.96 -4.21 15.71
C GLY A 256 -13.53 -4.71 15.90
N TYR A 257 -12.58 -4.33 15.04
CA TYR A 257 -11.19 -4.80 15.17
C TYR A 257 -10.55 -4.30 16.46
N TRP A 258 -10.55 -2.98 16.66
CA TRP A 258 -9.93 -2.34 17.82
C TRP A 258 -10.64 -2.69 19.14
N GLU A 259 -11.95 -2.87 19.10
CA GLU A 259 -12.76 -3.35 20.23
C GLU A 259 -12.40 -4.79 20.60
N THR A 260 -12.27 -5.67 19.61
CA THR A 260 -11.85 -7.07 19.80
C THR A 260 -10.42 -7.16 20.33
N ARG A 261 -9.53 -6.33 19.76
CA ARG A 261 -8.13 -6.19 20.20
C ARG A 261 -8.05 -5.79 21.67
N LYS A 262 -8.81 -4.77 22.07
CA LYS A 262 -8.85 -4.30 23.45
C LYS A 262 -9.40 -5.35 24.41
N ALA A 263 -10.35 -6.18 23.95
CA ALA A 263 -10.90 -7.27 24.74
C ALA A 263 -9.97 -8.50 24.83
N GLY A 264 -8.99 -8.64 23.92
CA GLY A 264 -8.11 -9.81 23.85
C GLY A 264 -8.84 -11.11 23.46
N LYS A 265 -10.02 -11.01 22.85
CA LYS A 265 -10.89 -12.15 22.52
C LYS A 265 -10.96 -12.37 21.02
N TRP A 266 -9.88 -12.88 20.46
CA TRP A 266 -9.85 -13.23 19.04
C TRP A 266 -10.75 -14.41 18.72
N GLY A 267 -11.41 -14.36 17.57
CA GLY A 267 -12.22 -15.46 17.06
C GLY A 267 -11.36 -16.67 16.66
N SER A 268 -12.03 -17.74 16.23
CA SER A 268 -11.39 -19.04 15.91
C SER A 268 -10.78 -19.13 14.50
N VAL A 269 -10.50 -18.01 13.83
CA VAL A 269 -9.95 -18.07 12.46
C VAL A 269 -8.47 -18.41 12.51
N GLN A 270 -8.15 -19.56 11.94
CA GLN A 270 -6.79 -20.09 11.84
C GLN A 270 -6.36 -20.16 10.38
N LEU A 271 -5.28 -19.43 10.05
CA LEU A 271 -4.74 -19.35 8.69
C LEU A 271 -3.49 -20.22 8.49
N TRP A 272 -2.81 -20.58 9.58
CA TRP A 272 -1.63 -21.44 9.64
C TRP A 272 -1.67 -22.34 10.87
#